data_AF-A0A356IQ80-F1
#
_entry.id   AF-A0A356IQ80-F1
#
_cell.length_a   1.000
_cell.length_b   1.000
_cell.length_c   1.000
_cell.angle_alpha   90.00
_cell.angle_beta   90.00
_cell.angle_gamma   90.00
#
_symmetry.space_group_name_H-M   'P 1'
#
loop_
_entity.id
_entity.type
_entity.pdbx_description
1 polymer ?
#
loop_
_entity_poly.entity_id
_entity_poly.type
_entity_poly.pdbx_seq_one_letter_code
_entity_poly.pdbx_strand_id
1 'polypeptide(L)'
;MSAAVGCWLLLWAVVFHDALLSVVDVWLANDTFNHCFLVVPGVLYAVWQQRGAVLARAPGYSWLGALGVAAVIFVYALGQAAYVELLQHLAIFGMLPAMALFLFGWRVVLAIWAPLAFTLFSVPVGEELIPAFQDVTADMAVMMLKMIGIPVYRDGLYISVSNGNFVVAEACSGVRFFIASVVIGCAYAYLNFIAWWRALAFVVFSVVLPVVANGIRAFGIIYIGHATEMEHAAGADHLIYGWFFFAVVIVFLILIGHWFSDGHRQWQNQVTHVDAGWD
;
A
#
# COMPACT_ATOMS: atom_id res chain seq x y z
N MET A 1 -5.72 -3.22 -32.35
CA MET A 1 -5.74 -2.58 -31.00
C MET A 1 -4.37 -2.19 -30.40
N SER A 2 -3.31 -3.01 -30.53
CA SER A 2 -2.05 -2.90 -29.77
C SER A 2 -1.30 -1.57 -29.95
N ALA A 3 -1.29 -1.03 -31.17
CA ALA A 3 -0.68 0.26 -31.46
C ALA A 3 -1.38 1.42 -30.72
N ALA A 4 -2.71 1.37 -30.57
CA ALA A 4 -3.47 2.40 -29.86
C ALA A 4 -3.12 2.42 -28.36
N VAL A 5 -2.93 1.25 -27.75
CA VAL A 5 -2.49 1.13 -26.35
C VAL A 5 -1.09 1.69 -26.15
N GLY A 6 -0.16 1.35 -27.05
CA GLY A 6 1.20 1.90 -27.05
C GLY A 6 1.22 3.42 -27.20
N CYS A 7 0.48 3.95 -28.18
CA CYS A 7 0.35 5.39 -28.37
C CYS A 7 -0.26 6.08 -27.15
N TRP A 8 -1.26 5.49 -26.51
CA TRP A 8 -1.86 6.05 -25.31
C TRP A 8 -0.90 6.05 -24.12
N LEU A 9 -0.16 4.95 -23.88
CA LEU A 9 0.84 4.89 -22.81
C LEU A 9 1.94 5.93 -23.02
N LEU A 10 2.38 6.13 -24.27
CA LEU A 10 3.32 7.19 -24.64
C LEU A 10 2.73 8.58 -24.39
N LEU A 11 1.47 8.82 -24.79
CA LEU A 11 0.80 10.08 -24.55
C LEU A 11 0.66 10.37 -23.06
N TRP A 12 0.26 9.38 -22.26
CA TRP A 12 0.19 9.48 -20.81
C TRP A 12 1.56 9.85 -20.21
N ALA A 13 2.62 9.16 -20.60
CA ALA A 13 3.98 9.45 -20.11
C ALA A 13 4.46 10.86 -20.48
N VAL A 14 4.14 11.34 -21.68
CA VAL A 14 4.53 12.68 -22.15
C VAL A 14 3.69 13.78 -21.48
N VAL A 15 2.36 13.61 -21.43
CA VAL A 15 1.46 14.62 -20.86
C VAL A 15 1.68 14.79 -19.36
N PHE A 16 1.93 13.69 -18.65
CA PHE A 16 2.14 13.68 -17.20
C PHE A 16 3.61 13.63 -16.79
N HIS A 17 4.54 13.98 -17.68
CA HIS A 17 5.98 13.81 -17.43
C HIS A 17 6.46 14.50 -16.15
N ASP A 18 6.07 15.76 -15.90
CA ASP A 18 6.44 16.50 -14.70
C ASP A 18 5.91 15.84 -13.43
N ALA A 19 4.64 15.42 -13.43
CA ALA A 19 4.02 14.75 -12.30
C ALA A 19 4.63 13.36 -12.05
N LEU A 20 5.06 12.66 -13.10
CA LEU A 20 5.77 11.39 -12.99
C LEU A 20 7.16 11.57 -12.37
N LEU A 21 7.91 12.60 -12.78
CA LEU A 21 9.20 12.94 -12.17
C LEU A 21 9.03 13.30 -10.69
N SER A 22 8.05 14.15 -10.36
CA SER A 22 7.68 14.50 -8.98
C SER A 22 7.37 13.25 -8.14
N VAL A 23 6.59 12.31 -8.67
CA VAL A 23 6.32 11.03 -8.00
C VAL A 23 7.59 10.23 -7.73
N VAL A 24 8.49 10.12 -8.71
CA VAL A 24 9.75 9.39 -8.53
C VAL A 24 10.64 10.06 -7.49
N ASP A 25 10.69 11.39 -7.47
CA ASP A 25 11.45 12.14 -6.48
C ASP A 25 10.91 11.87 -5.06
N VAL A 26 9.59 11.84 -4.88
CA VAL A 26 8.96 11.47 -3.60
C VAL A 26 9.31 10.03 -3.21
N TRP A 27 9.25 9.08 -4.15
CA TRP A 27 9.61 7.68 -3.88
C TRP A 27 11.08 7.49 -3.51
N LEU A 28 11.99 8.32 -4.03
CA LEU A 28 13.42 8.24 -3.71
C LEU A 28 13.78 8.98 -2.42
N ALA A 29 13.14 10.12 -2.16
CA ALA A 29 13.42 10.95 -1.00
C ALA A 29 12.84 10.36 0.29
N ASN A 30 11.74 9.60 0.18
CA ASN A 30 10.97 9.14 1.32
C ASN A 30 10.87 7.62 1.39
N ASP A 31 11.52 7.11 2.42
CA ASP A 31 11.62 5.72 2.78
C ASP A 31 10.27 5.00 2.99
N THR A 32 9.20 5.75 3.29
CA THR A 32 7.81 5.29 3.39
C THR A 32 7.26 4.79 2.05
N PHE A 33 7.69 5.43 0.94
CA PHE A 33 7.14 5.20 -0.39
C PHE A 33 8.02 4.33 -1.30
N ASN A 34 9.17 3.83 -0.81
CA ASN A 34 10.04 2.92 -1.56
C ASN A 34 9.29 1.69 -2.14
N HIS A 35 8.21 1.25 -1.51
CA HIS A 35 7.40 0.13 -1.98
C HIS A 35 6.75 0.37 -3.35
N CYS A 36 6.47 1.62 -3.72
CA CYS A 36 5.83 2.00 -4.97
C CYS A 36 6.65 1.54 -6.20
N PHE A 37 7.98 1.50 -6.08
CA PHE A 37 8.86 0.95 -7.13
C PHE A 37 8.60 -0.54 -7.42
N LEU A 38 8.16 -1.33 -6.43
CA LEU A 38 7.82 -2.73 -6.61
C LEU A 38 6.38 -2.93 -7.11
N VAL A 39 5.50 -1.95 -6.87
CA VAL A 39 4.11 -1.98 -7.35
C VAL A 39 4.07 -2.02 -8.87
N VAL A 40 4.84 -1.15 -9.55
CA VAL A 40 4.86 -1.05 -11.01
C VAL A 40 5.17 -2.39 -11.72
N PRO A 41 6.32 -3.07 -11.47
CA PRO A 41 6.60 -4.37 -12.07
C PRO A 41 5.62 -5.45 -11.60
N GLY A 42 5.13 -5.37 -10.35
CA GLY A 42 4.12 -6.26 -9.81
C GLY A 42 2.81 -6.23 -10.62
N VAL A 43 2.32 -5.03 -10.96
CA VAL A 43 1.15 -4.84 -11.82
C VAL A 43 1.39 -5.42 -13.20
N LEU A 44 2.53 -5.09 -13.83
CA LEU A 44 2.85 -5.59 -15.19
C LEU A 44 2.87 -7.12 -15.23
N TYR A 45 3.50 -7.75 -14.24
CA TYR A 45 3.52 -9.20 -14.10
C TYR A 45 2.11 -9.77 -13.87
N ALA A 46 1.30 -9.14 -13.01
CA ALA A 46 -0.05 -9.61 -12.71
C ALA A 46 -0.99 -9.50 -13.93
N VAL A 47 -0.87 -8.43 -14.72
CA VAL A 47 -1.58 -8.27 -16.00
C VAL A 47 -1.10 -9.32 -17.01
N TRP A 48 0.21 -9.55 -17.11
CA TRP A 48 0.77 -10.57 -17.99
C TRP A 48 0.22 -11.97 -17.68
N GLN A 49 0.11 -12.32 -16.39
CA GLN A 49 -0.44 -13.61 -15.98
C GLN A 49 -1.94 -13.79 -16.31
N GLN A 50 -2.65 -12.72 -16.66
CA GLN A 50 -4.06 -12.72 -17.06
C GLN A 50 -4.25 -12.43 -18.56
N ARG A 51 -3.17 -12.40 -19.37
CA ARG A 51 -3.27 -12.00 -20.78
C ARG A 51 -4.20 -12.89 -21.61
N GLY A 52 -4.27 -14.19 -21.33
CA GLY A 52 -5.22 -15.11 -21.97
C GLY A 52 -6.66 -14.78 -21.60
N ALA A 53 -6.92 -14.43 -20.33
CA ALA A 53 -8.22 -13.96 -19.87
C ALA A 53 -8.66 -12.67 -20.61
N VAL A 54 -7.72 -11.73 -20.76
CA VAL A 54 -7.96 -10.45 -21.43
C VAL A 54 -8.30 -10.65 -22.89
N LEU A 55 -7.45 -11.38 -23.62
CA LEU A 55 -7.59 -11.58 -25.06
C LEU A 55 -8.80 -12.46 -25.43
N ALA A 56 -9.25 -13.34 -24.53
CA ALA A 56 -10.45 -14.15 -24.73
C ALA A 56 -11.77 -13.36 -24.63
N ARG A 57 -11.74 -12.08 -24.23
CA ARG A 57 -12.94 -11.25 -24.05
C ARG A 57 -12.95 -10.12 -25.08
N ALA A 58 -14.09 -9.92 -25.76
CA ALA A 58 -14.29 -8.80 -26.67
C ALA A 58 -14.04 -7.44 -25.96
N PRO A 59 -13.13 -6.61 -26.48
CA PRO A 59 -12.96 -5.23 -26.03
C PRO A 59 -14.12 -4.38 -26.53
N GLY A 60 -14.48 -3.35 -25.78
CA GLY A 60 -15.51 -2.41 -26.22
C GLY A 60 -15.47 -1.11 -25.43
N TYR A 61 -15.78 0.00 -26.10
CA TYR A 61 -15.76 1.30 -25.45
C TYR A 61 -16.79 1.41 -24.33
N SER A 62 -16.42 2.07 -23.23
CA SER A 62 -17.34 2.34 -22.11
C SER A 62 -17.50 3.83 -21.85
N TRP A 63 -18.75 4.31 -21.88
CA TRP A 63 -19.07 5.68 -21.49
C TRP A 63 -18.74 5.96 -20.01
N LEU A 64 -18.84 4.95 -19.14
CA LEU A 64 -18.40 5.05 -17.74
C LEU A 64 -16.89 5.28 -17.65
N GLY A 65 -16.12 4.62 -18.53
CA GLY A 65 -14.69 4.88 -18.66
C GLY A 65 -14.40 6.29 -19.13
N ALA A 66 -15.17 6.82 -20.10
CA ALA A 66 -15.03 8.20 -20.56
C ALA A 66 -15.31 9.21 -19.42
N LEU A 67 -16.36 8.96 -18.62
CA LEU A 67 -16.65 9.76 -17.43
C LEU A 67 -15.53 9.67 -16.39
N GLY A 68 -14.96 8.47 -16.18
CA GLY A 68 -13.80 8.27 -15.31
C GLY A 68 -12.57 9.05 -15.78
N VAL A 69 -12.27 9.03 -17.08
CA VAL A 69 -11.18 9.83 -17.67
C VAL A 69 -11.42 11.32 -17.47
N ALA A 70 -12.63 11.81 -17.73
CA ALA A 70 -12.98 13.22 -17.50
C ALA A 70 -12.84 13.62 -16.02
N ALA A 71 -13.26 12.75 -15.09
CA ALA A 71 -13.09 12.97 -13.66
C ALA A 71 -11.61 13.02 -13.25
N VAL A 72 -10.78 12.13 -13.78
CA VAL A 72 -9.33 12.12 -13.52
C VAL A 72 -8.66 13.39 -14.04
N ILE A 73 -9.01 13.84 -15.25
CA ILE A 73 -8.51 15.10 -15.81
C ILE A 73 -8.92 16.28 -14.92
N PHE A 74 -10.16 16.29 -14.43
CA PHE A 74 -10.63 17.32 -13.51
C PHE A 74 -9.85 17.31 -12.18
N VAL A 75 -9.61 16.14 -11.59
CA VAL A 75 -8.80 16.01 -10.36
C VAL A 75 -7.36 16.48 -10.59
N TYR A 76 -6.76 16.15 -11.74
CA TYR A 76 -5.43 16.63 -12.09
C TYR A 76 -5.39 18.16 -12.22
N ALA A 77 -6.36 18.74 -12.93
CA ALA A 77 -6.49 20.18 -13.08
C ALA A 77 -6.70 20.90 -11.74
N LEU A 78 -7.48 20.30 -10.84
CA LEU A 78 -7.68 20.80 -9.48
C LEU A 78 -6.38 20.73 -8.66
N GLY A 79 -5.65 19.62 -8.74
CA GLY A 79 -4.34 19.46 -8.09
C GLY A 79 -3.31 20.48 -8.57
N GLN A 80 -3.34 20.82 -9.87
CA GLN A 80 -2.50 21.88 -10.42
C GLN A 80 -2.94 23.27 -9.94
N ALA A 81 -4.24 23.57 -9.99
CA ALA A 81 -4.77 24.87 -9.56
C ALA A 81 -4.57 25.14 -8.05
N ALA A 82 -4.62 24.09 -7.24
CA ALA A 82 -4.45 24.16 -5.79
C ALA A 82 -3.00 23.93 -5.32
N TYR A 83 -2.07 23.63 -6.23
CA TYR A 83 -0.69 23.22 -5.90
C TYR A 83 -0.63 22.02 -4.92
N VAL A 84 -1.53 21.05 -5.10
CA VAL A 84 -1.61 19.83 -4.29
C VAL A 84 -1.08 18.65 -5.08
N GLU A 85 0.18 18.28 -4.84
CA GLU A 85 0.87 17.18 -5.53
C GLU A 85 0.15 15.84 -5.37
N LEU A 86 -0.37 15.54 -4.18
CA LEU A 86 -1.10 14.30 -3.92
C LEU A 86 -2.29 14.10 -4.88
N LEU A 87 -3.02 15.16 -5.22
CA LEU A 87 -4.12 15.07 -6.20
C LEU A 87 -3.61 14.81 -7.61
N GLN A 88 -2.46 15.38 -7.97
CA GLN A 88 -1.81 15.12 -9.25
C GLN A 88 -1.34 13.67 -9.33
N HIS A 89 -0.69 13.16 -8.28
CA HIS A 89 -0.23 11.78 -8.18
C HIS A 89 -1.38 10.77 -8.20
N LEU A 90 -2.49 11.08 -7.51
CA LEU A 90 -3.71 10.29 -7.56
C LEU A 90 -4.28 10.24 -8.98
N ALA A 91 -4.30 11.38 -9.68
CA ALA A 91 -4.83 11.46 -11.03
C ALA A 91 -3.97 10.66 -12.03
N ILE A 92 -2.64 10.74 -11.99
CA ILE A 92 -1.78 10.04 -12.96
C ILE A 92 -1.96 8.51 -12.86
N PHE A 93 -2.02 7.95 -11.65
CA PHE A 93 -2.22 6.52 -11.46
C PHE A 93 -3.69 6.11 -11.59
N GLY A 94 -4.64 7.00 -11.29
CA GLY A 94 -6.07 6.82 -11.55
C GLY A 94 -6.44 6.84 -13.04
N MET A 95 -5.63 7.50 -13.87
CA MET A 95 -5.81 7.52 -15.32
C MET A 95 -5.66 6.11 -15.94
N LEU A 96 -4.83 5.25 -15.35
CA LEU A 96 -4.59 3.89 -15.84
C LEU A 96 -5.86 3.01 -15.81
N PRO A 97 -6.54 2.80 -14.67
CA PRO A 97 -7.79 2.05 -14.62
C PRO A 97 -8.93 2.77 -15.38
N ALA A 98 -8.99 4.11 -15.34
CA ALA A 98 -10.01 4.87 -16.07
C ALA A 98 -9.91 4.66 -17.58
N MET A 99 -8.70 4.74 -18.14
CA MET A 99 -8.47 4.51 -19.56
C MET A 99 -8.67 3.04 -19.95
N ALA A 100 -8.23 2.09 -19.12
CA ALA A 100 -8.48 0.67 -19.36
C ALA A 100 -9.99 0.40 -19.48
N LEU A 101 -10.81 1.01 -18.63
CA LEU A 101 -12.26 0.93 -18.72
C LEU A 101 -12.82 1.62 -19.97
N PHE A 102 -12.27 2.78 -20.34
CA PHE A 102 -12.71 3.49 -21.53
C PHE A 102 -12.44 2.70 -22.82
N LEU A 103 -11.24 2.15 -22.98
CA LEU A 103 -10.80 1.49 -24.22
C LEU A 103 -11.33 0.06 -24.34
N PHE A 104 -11.34 -0.71 -23.24
CA PHE A 104 -11.61 -2.15 -23.30
C PHE A 104 -12.95 -2.54 -22.65
N GLY A 105 -13.54 -1.64 -21.88
CA GLY A 105 -14.84 -1.86 -21.27
C GLY A 105 -14.81 -2.78 -20.06
N TRP A 106 -15.98 -2.93 -19.46
CA TRP A 106 -16.13 -3.60 -18.17
C TRP A 106 -15.74 -5.08 -18.20
N ARG A 107 -15.97 -5.78 -19.32
CA ARG A 107 -15.67 -7.21 -19.47
C ARG A 107 -14.19 -7.49 -19.32
N VAL A 108 -13.35 -6.68 -19.98
CA VAL A 108 -11.89 -6.80 -19.90
C VAL A 108 -11.38 -6.31 -18.55
N VAL A 109 -11.85 -5.15 -18.07
CA VAL A 109 -11.44 -4.60 -16.78
C VAL A 109 -11.74 -5.57 -15.63
N LEU A 110 -12.88 -6.25 -15.62
CA LEU A 110 -13.20 -7.28 -14.61
C LEU A 110 -12.23 -8.48 -14.63
N ALA A 111 -11.54 -8.77 -15.73
CA ALA A 111 -10.53 -9.83 -15.75
C ALA A 111 -9.25 -9.41 -15.01
N ILE A 112 -8.94 -8.10 -15.01
CA ILE A 112 -7.71 -7.51 -14.46
C ILE A 112 -7.98 -6.39 -13.45
N TRP A 113 -9.14 -6.41 -12.78
CA TRP A 113 -9.55 -5.32 -11.88
C TRP A 113 -8.57 -5.16 -10.72
N ALA A 114 -8.04 -6.27 -10.19
CA ALA A 114 -7.15 -6.23 -9.04
C ALA A 114 -5.78 -5.64 -9.42
N PRO A 115 -5.11 -6.07 -10.51
CA PRO A 115 -3.90 -5.38 -11.01
C PRO A 115 -4.13 -3.88 -11.28
N LEU A 116 -5.28 -3.52 -11.86
CA LEU A 116 -5.63 -2.12 -12.14
C LEU A 116 -5.91 -1.31 -10.86
N ALA A 117 -6.48 -1.90 -9.83
CA ALA A 117 -6.62 -1.26 -8.53
C ALA A 117 -5.26 -1.16 -7.81
N PHE A 118 -4.39 -2.16 -8.00
CA PHE A 118 -3.08 -2.23 -7.37
C PHE A 118 -2.13 -1.12 -7.85
N THR A 119 -2.34 -0.54 -9.04
CA THR A 119 -1.59 0.66 -9.47
C THR A 119 -1.78 1.85 -8.55
N LEU A 120 -2.89 1.92 -7.80
CA LEU A 120 -3.15 3.01 -6.87
C LEU A 120 -2.22 2.98 -5.64
N PHE A 121 -1.59 1.83 -5.34
CA PHE A 121 -0.52 1.77 -4.34
C PHE A 121 0.77 2.47 -4.77
N SER A 122 0.85 2.94 -6.02
CA SER A 122 1.94 3.80 -6.47
C SER A 122 1.74 5.27 -6.06
N VAL A 123 0.54 5.66 -5.61
CA VAL A 123 0.28 7.01 -5.13
C VAL A 123 0.93 7.16 -3.75
N PRO A 124 1.82 8.14 -3.53
CA PRO A 124 2.47 8.37 -2.24
C PRO A 124 1.48 9.01 -1.26
N VAL A 125 0.62 8.19 -0.66
CA VAL A 125 -0.38 8.59 0.34
C VAL A 125 -0.15 7.83 1.66
N GLY A 126 -0.42 8.49 2.78
CA GLY A 126 -0.47 7.84 4.09
C GLY A 126 0.33 8.54 5.19
N GLU A 127 1.16 9.53 4.87
CA GLU A 127 1.83 10.35 5.89
C GLU A 127 0.84 11.13 6.76
N GLU A 128 -0.33 11.43 6.21
CA GLU A 128 -1.44 12.04 6.92
C GLU A 128 -1.96 11.16 8.07
N LEU A 129 -1.65 9.86 8.04
CA LEU A 129 -1.99 8.92 9.11
C LEU A 129 -1.02 8.98 10.28
N ILE A 130 0.14 9.62 10.13
CA ILE A 130 1.20 9.66 11.16
C ILE A 130 0.67 10.14 12.50
N PRO A 131 -0.04 11.28 12.62
CA PRO A 131 -0.53 11.76 13.91
C PRO A 131 -1.48 10.75 14.58
N ALA A 132 -2.42 10.20 13.82
CA ALA A 132 -3.37 9.21 14.32
C ALA A 132 -2.66 7.94 14.80
N PHE A 133 -1.63 7.49 14.07
CA PHE A 133 -0.85 6.31 14.43
C PHE A 133 0.06 6.56 15.65
N GLN A 134 0.58 7.77 15.83
CA GLN A 134 1.31 8.14 17.04
C GLN A 134 0.41 8.05 18.27
N ASP A 135 -0.82 8.58 18.18
CA ASP A 135 -1.79 8.50 19.27
C ASP A 135 -2.19 7.07 19.62
N VAL A 136 -2.52 6.26 18.61
CA VAL A 136 -2.85 4.82 18.80
C VAL A 136 -1.66 4.09 19.44
N THR A 137 -0.44 4.37 18.98
CA THR A 137 0.77 3.74 19.53
C THR A 137 0.99 4.15 20.99
N ALA A 138 0.78 5.42 21.33
CA ALA A 138 0.88 5.91 22.70
C ALA A 138 -0.21 5.30 23.60
N ASP A 139 -1.45 5.19 23.11
CA ASP A 139 -2.57 4.56 23.83
C ASP A 139 -2.25 3.10 24.17
N MET A 140 -1.80 2.35 23.17
CA MET A 140 -1.42 0.95 23.32
C MET A 140 -0.27 0.79 24.31
N ALA A 141 0.78 1.60 24.20
CA ALA A 141 1.93 1.54 25.08
C ALA A 141 1.55 1.82 26.54
N VAL A 142 0.79 2.89 26.80
CA VAL A 142 0.30 3.25 28.14
C VAL A 142 -0.61 2.17 28.71
N MET A 143 -1.53 1.63 27.90
CA MET A 143 -2.41 0.54 28.30
C MET A 143 -1.58 -0.67 28.76
N MET A 144 -0.58 -1.09 27.97
CA MET A 144 0.28 -2.23 28.31
C MET A 144 1.12 -1.99 29.56
N LEU A 145 1.69 -0.80 29.74
CA LEU A 145 2.43 -0.44 30.96
C LEU A 145 1.54 -0.51 32.21
N LYS A 146 0.31 -0.01 32.12
CA LYS A 146 -0.66 -0.08 33.23
C LYS A 146 -1.07 -1.51 33.55
N MET A 147 -1.24 -2.38 32.53
CA MET A 147 -1.57 -3.80 32.74
C MET A 147 -0.50 -4.55 33.54
N ILE A 148 0.77 -4.17 33.40
CA ILE A 148 1.89 -4.77 34.17
C ILE A 148 2.25 -3.99 35.44
N GLY A 149 1.46 -2.97 35.81
CA GLY A 149 1.62 -2.24 37.07
C GLY A 149 2.72 -1.18 37.08
N ILE A 150 3.26 -0.76 35.93
CA ILE A 150 4.25 0.33 35.86
C ILE A 150 3.52 1.68 35.96
N PRO A 151 3.85 2.53 36.95
CA PRO A 151 3.33 3.89 37.01
C PRO A 151 3.75 4.68 35.78
N VAL A 152 2.77 5.16 35.02
CA VAL A 152 2.99 5.88 33.77
C VAL A 152 2.10 7.11 33.70
N TYR A 153 2.67 8.22 33.27
CA TYR A 153 1.96 9.45 32.97
C TYR A 153 2.09 9.77 31.49
N ARG A 154 0.99 10.21 30.85
CA ARG A 154 0.97 10.61 29.44
C ARG A 154 0.52 12.06 29.35
N ASP A 155 1.28 12.85 28.59
CA ASP A 155 0.92 14.19 28.15
C ASP A 155 1.12 14.28 26.62
N GLY A 156 0.02 14.25 25.86
CA GLY A 156 0.06 14.14 24.41
C GLY A 156 0.87 12.92 23.95
N LEU A 157 1.95 13.15 23.21
CA LEU A 157 2.86 12.10 22.71
C LEU A 157 4.01 11.77 23.68
N TYR A 158 4.12 12.49 24.80
CA TYR A 158 5.11 12.25 25.84
C TYR A 158 4.61 11.23 26.85
N ILE A 159 5.44 10.23 27.13
CA ILE A 159 5.17 9.16 28.08
C ILE A 159 6.28 9.16 29.13
N SER A 160 5.92 9.45 30.37
CA SER A 160 6.84 9.51 31.51
C SER A 160 6.65 8.28 32.41
N VAL A 161 7.76 7.63 32.73
CA VAL A 161 7.86 6.57 33.74
C VAL A 161 8.83 7.02 34.84
N SER A 162 8.91 6.27 35.95
CA SER A 162 9.67 6.64 37.15
C SER A 162 11.14 7.03 36.90
N ASN A 163 11.76 6.43 35.89
CA ASN A 163 13.19 6.57 35.58
C ASN A 163 13.47 7.17 34.19
N GLY A 164 12.48 7.69 33.48
CA GLY A 164 12.73 8.28 32.16
C GLY A 164 11.50 8.80 31.42
N ASN A 165 11.77 9.59 30.39
CA ASN A 165 10.76 10.18 29.52
C ASN A 165 10.95 9.68 28.08
N PHE A 166 9.84 9.34 27.44
CA PHE A 166 9.77 8.86 26.07
C PHE A 166 8.86 9.76 25.25
N VAL A 167 9.14 9.86 23.96
CA VAL A 167 8.29 10.54 22.99
C VAL A 167 8.00 9.60 21.84
N VAL A 168 6.73 9.49 21.45
CA VAL A 168 6.36 8.78 20.22
C VAL A 168 6.65 9.69 19.03
N ALA A 169 7.91 9.74 18.62
CA ALA A 169 8.34 10.51 17.45
C ALA A 169 7.69 9.99 16.16
N GLU A 170 7.73 10.80 15.10
CA GLU A 170 7.16 10.46 13.79
C GLU A 170 7.68 9.12 13.25
N ALA A 171 8.99 8.86 13.41
CA ALA A 171 9.63 7.60 13.03
C ALA A 171 9.08 6.37 13.80
N CYS A 172 8.47 6.58 14.97
CA CYS A 172 7.88 5.53 15.81
C CYS A 172 6.39 5.29 15.53
N SER A 173 5.76 6.11 14.68
CA SER A 173 4.33 5.98 14.31
C SER A 173 4.00 4.61 13.71
N GLY A 174 4.96 4.00 12.99
CA GLY A 174 4.77 2.71 12.33
C GLY A 174 4.05 2.77 10.98
N VAL A 175 3.70 3.97 10.49
CA VAL A 175 2.97 4.15 9.23
C VAL A 175 3.68 3.52 8.03
N ARG A 176 5.00 3.70 7.93
CA ARG A 176 5.82 3.07 6.88
C ARG A 176 5.63 1.55 6.81
N PHE A 177 5.71 0.89 7.96
CA PHE A 177 5.54 -0.56 8.07
C PHE A 177 4.10 -1.00 7.85
N PHE A 178 3.14 -0.19 8.29
CA PHE A 178 1.73 -0.40 8.03
C PHE A 178 1.43 -0.40 6.51
N ILE A 179 1.86 0.63 5.78
CA ILE A 179 1.64 0.73 4.33
C ILE A 179 2.26 -0.46 3.61
N ALA A 180 3.52 -0.80 3.92
CA ALA A 180 4.19 -1.95 3.33
C ALA A 180 3.44 -3.28 3.61
N SER A 181 2.94 -3.48 4.84
CA SER A 181 2.14 -4.66 5.21
C SER A 181 0.83 -4.75 4.43
N VAL A 182 0.14 -3.62 4.23
CA VAL A 182 -1.10 -3.58 3.44
C VAL A 182 -0.83 -3.90 1.97
N VAL A 183 0.20 -3.32 1.38
CA VAL A 183 0.59 -3.57 -0.02
C VAL A 183 0.95 -5.04 -0.23
N ILE A 184 1.81 -5.59 0.63
CA ILE A 184 2.20 -7.01 0.58
C ILE A 184 0.98 -7.91 0.82
N GLY A 185 0.12 -7.57 1.78
CA GLY A 185 -1.10 -8.30 2.10
C GLY A 185 -2.05 -8.38 0.91
N CYS A 186 -2.30 -7.27 0.23
CA CYS A 186 -3.11 -7.20 -0.97
C CYS A 186 -2.50 -8.00 -2.14
N ALA A 187 -1.18 -7.88 -2.36
CA ALA A 187 -0.49 -8.65 -3.39
C ALA A 187 -0.59 -10.16 -3.10
N TYR A 188 -0.30 -10.56 -1.86
CA TYR A 188 -0.36 -11.96 -1.43
C TYR A 188 -1.79 -12.51 -1.52
N ALA A 189 -2.79 -11.73 -1.12
CA ALA A 189 -4.21 -12.06 -1.25
C ALA A 189 -4.57 -12.37 -2.71
N TYR A 190 -4.18 -11.48 -3.63
CA TYR A 190 -4.45 -11.65 -5.05
C TYR A 190 -3.77 -12.88 -5.66
N LEU A 191 -2.54 -13.18 -5.24
CA LEU A 191 -1.75 -14.29 -5.79
C LEU A 191 -2.19 -15.67 -5.24
N ASN A 192 -2.58 -15.73 -3.96
CA ASN A 192 -2.69 -17.00 -3.23
C ASN A 192 -4.10 -17.36 -2.74
N PHE A 193 -5.11 -16.52 -2.95
CA PHE A 193 -6.48 -16.82 -2.52
C PHE A 193 -7.45 -16.98 -3.68
N ILE A 194 -8.33 -17.97 -3.56
CA ILE A 194 -9.41 -18.28 -4.50
C ILE A 194 -10.72 -17.72 -3.96
N ALA A 195 -11.08 -18.04 -2.70
CA ALA A 195 -12.29 -17.53 -2.09
C ALA A 195 -12.15 -16.05 -1.69
N TRP A 196 -13.07 -15.22 -2.18
CA TRP A 196 -13.05 -13.77 -1.95
C TRP A 196 -13.12 -13.40 -0.46
N TRP A 197 -13.85 -14.17 0.35
CA TRP A 197 -13.99 -13.89 1.79
C TRP A 197 -12.70 -14.16 2.56
N ARG A 198 -11.92 -15.18 2.14
CA ARG A 198 -10.61 -15.48 2.74
C ARG A 198 -9.58 -14.42 2.35
N ALA A 199 -9.59 -14.01 1.08
CA ALA A 199 -8.77 -12.89 0.61
C ALA A 199 -9.09 -11.61 1.40
N LEU A 200 -10.38 -11.29 1.58
CA LEU A 200 -10.79 -10.11 2.34
C LEU A 200 -10.39 -10.21 3.82
N ALA A 201 -10.63 -11.35 4.47
CA ALA A 201 -10.21 -11.57 5.85
C ALA A 201 -8.69 -11.43 6.03
N PHE A 202 -7.90 -11.92 5.06
CA PHE A 202 -6.45 -11.77 5.08
C PHE A 202 -5.99 -10.33 4.87
N VAL A 203 -6.63 -9.57 3.98
CA VAL A 203 -6.35 -8.13 3.80
C VAL A 203 -6.71 -7.34 5.07
N VAL A 204 -7.85 -7.64 5.71
CA VAL A 204 -8.18 -7.03 7.00
C VAL A 204 -7.12 -7.37 8.05
N PHE A 205 -6.64 -8.61 8.06
CA PHE A 205 -5.55 -9.02 8.95
C PHE A 205 -4.24 -8.27 8.65
N SER A 206 -3.88 -8.03 7.38
CA SER A 206 -2.67 -7.29 7.01
C SER A 206 -2.73 -5.80 7.36
N VAL A 207 -3.93 -5.25 7.58
CA VAL A 207 -4.17 -3.91 8.12
C VAL A 207 -4.00 -3.90 9.65
N VAL A 208 -4.59 -4.86 10.36
CA VAL A 208 -4.61 -4.88 11.83
C VAL A 208 -3.28 -5.31 12.44
N LEU A 209 -2.64 -6.34 11.89
CA LEU A 209 -1.40 -6.93 12.39
C LEU A 209 -0.28 -5.89 12.63
N PRO A 210 0.11 -5.05 11.65
CA PRO A 210 1.20 -4.09 11.83
C PRO A 210 0.89 -3.03 12.89
N VAL A 211 -0.38 -2.63 13.06
CA VAL A 211 -0.79 -1.65 14.10
C VAL A 211 -0.55 -2.25 15.48
N VAL A 212 -1.02 -3.48 15.71
CA VAL A 212 -0.83 -4.18 16.98
C VAL A 212 0.65 -4.43 17.24
N ALA A 213 1.38 -4.91 16.24
CA ALA A 213 2.81 -5.15 16.35
C ALA A 213 3.58 -3.86 16.67
N ASN A 214 3.21 -2.71 16.08
CA ASN A 214 3.82 -1.41 16.37
C ASN A 214 3.61 -0.99 17.83
N GLY A 215 2.39 -1.16 18.36
CA GLY A 215 2.09 -0.89 19.76
C GLY A 215 2.93 -1.76 20.70
N ILE A 216 3.06 -3.06 20.41
CA ILE A 216 3.90 -3.99 21.18
C ILE A 216 5.37 -3.54 21.14
N ARG A 217 5.86 -3.13 19.97
CA ARG A 217 7.22 -2.61 19.81
C ARG A 217 7.46 -1.37 20.66
N ALA A 218 6.57 -0.39 20.60
CA ALA A 218 6.68 0.85 21.37
C ALA A 218 6.64 0.58 22.88
N PHE A 219 5.72 -0.28 23.33
CA PHE A 219 5.69 -0.76 24.71
C PHE A 219 7.02 -1.43 25.11
N GLY A 220 7.54 -2.33 24.27
CA GLY A 220 8.78 -3.05 24.54
C GLY A 220 9.97 -2.11 24.73
N ILE A 221 10.09 -1.06 23.92
CA ILE A 221 11.16 -0.05 24.07
C ILE A 221 11.05 0.67 25.42
N ILE A 222 9.84 1.12 25.79
CA ILE A 222 9.63 1.82 27.08
C ILE A 222 9.90 0.88 28.26
N TYR A 223 9.42 -0.35 28.17
CA TYR A 223 9.61 -1.37 29.21
C TYR A 223 11.09 -1.73 29.40
N ILE A 224 11.83 -1.98 28.32
CA ILE A 224 13.26 -2.28 28.37
C ILE A 224 14.02 -1.10 28.95
N GLY A 225 13.69 0.13 28.53
CA GLY A 225 14.26 1.32 29.14
C GLY A 225 14.00 1.33 30.65
N HIS A 226 12.75 1.19 31.07
CA HIS A 226 12.41 1.18 32.50
C HIS A 226 13.16 0.07 33.27
N ALA A 227 13.29 -1.12 32.69
CA ALA A 227 13.96 -2.26 33.34
C ALA A 227 15.49 -2.14 33.39
N THR A 228 16.10 -1.34 32.51
CA THR A 228 17.57 -1.18 32.38
C THR A 228 18.06 0.19 32.84
N GLU A 229 17.25 0.94 33.60
CA GLU A 229 17.60 2.30 34.05
C GLU A 229 18.08 3.23 32.91
N MET A 230 17.40 3.15 31.76
CA MET A 230 17.72 3.87 30.52
C MET A 230 19.05 3.49 29.82
N GLU A 231 19.82 2.54 30.35
CA GLU A 231 21.14 2.16 29.77
C GLU A 231 21.02 1.65 28.33
N HIS A 232 19.93 0.95 28.01
CA HIS A 232 19.65 0.41 26.67
C HIS A 232 18.58 1.20 25.89
N ALA A 233 18.16 2.36 26.41
CA ALA A 233 17.07 3.16 25.85
C ALA A 233 17.53 4.20 24.81
N ALA A 234 18.84 4.50 24.70
CA ALA A 234 19.35 5.59 23.86
C ALA A 234 20.37 5.09 22.82
N GLY A 235 19.98 4.97 21.55
CA GLY A 235 20.93 4.65 20.48
C GLY A 235 20.33 4.47 19.08
N ALA A 236 21.21 4.46 18.07
CA ALA A 236 20.92 4.15 16.65
C ALA A 236 20.30 2.75 16.44
N ASP A 237 20.30 1.94 17.49
CA ASP A 237 19.81 0.57 17.52
C ASP A 237 18.30 0.45 17.29
N HIS A 238 17.48 1.45 17.68
CA HIS A 238 16.02 1.36 17.57
C HIS A 238 15.49 1.31 16.14
N LEU A 239 16.21 1.90 15.19
CA LEU A 239 15.81 1.89 13.77
C LEU A 239 16.16 0.54 13.11
N ILE A 240 17.33 -0.03 13.44
CA ILE A 240 17.77 -1.35 12.96
C ILE A 240 16.90 -2.46 13.55
N TYR A 241 16.61 -2.40 14.86
CA TYR A 241 15.66 -3.29 15.50
C TYR A 241 14.25 -3.12 14.94
N GLY A 242 13.85 -1.91 14.54
CA GLY A 242 12.59 -1.65 13.86
C GLY A 242 12.45 -2.42 12.54
N TRP A 243 13.49 -2.43 11.70
CA TRP A 243 13.49 -3.16 10.43
C TRP A 243 13.48 -4.68 10.63
N PHE A 244 14.27 -5.19 11.57
CA PHE A 244 14.26 -6.62 11.92
C PHE A 244 12.91 -7.06 12.49
N PHE A 245 12.35 -6.29 13.42
CA PHE A 245 11.02 -6.54 13.98
C PHE A 245 9.96 -6.58 12.89
N PHE A 246 10.01 -5.63 11.95
CA PHE A 246 9.09 -5.63 10.82
C PHE A 246 9.26 -6.86 9.92
N ALA A 247 10.49 -7.28 9.64
CA ALA A 247 10.74 -8.50 8.86
C ALA A 247 10.08 -9.73 9.52
N VAL A 248 10.16 -9.84 10.86
CA VAL A 248 9.46 -10.89 11.61
C VAL A 248 7.94 -10.78 11.45
N VAL A 249 7.38 -9.57 11.53
CA VAL A 249 5.93 -9.33 11.34
C VAL A 249 5.48 -9.73 9.92
N ILE A 250 6.26 -9.42 8.89
CA ILE A 250 5.95 -9.80 7.50
C ILE A 250 6.09 -11.30 7.28
N VAL A 251 7.12 -11.94 7.83
CA VAL A 251 7.23 -13.41 7.80
C VAL A 251 6.01 -14.03 8.47
N PHE A 252 5.62 -13.53 9.63
CA PHE A 252 4.42 -14.00 10.33
C PHE A 252 3.15 -13.79 9.48
N LEU A 253 2.99 -12.62 8.85
CA LEU A 253 1.89 -12.34 7.93
C LEU A 253 1.83 -13.38 6.79
N ILE A 254 2.97 -13.67 6.16
CA ILE A 254 3.08 -14.63 5.05
C ILE A 254 2.79 -16.05 5.53
N LEU A 255 3.27 -16.46 6.71
CA LEU A 255 3.02 -17.79 7.28
C LEU A 255 1.53 -18.00 7.56
N ILE A 256 0.87 -17.01 8.17
CA ILE A 256 -0.58 -17.03 8.38
C ILE A 256 -1.31 -17.05 7.04
N GLY A 257 -0.87 -16.23 6.06
CA GLY A 257 -1.43 -16.22 4.71
C GLY A 257 -1.33 -17.57 4.03
N HIS A 258 -0.19 -18.24 4.14
CA HIS A 258 0.04 -19.55 3.56
C HIS A 258 -0.87 -20.60 4.19
N TRP A 259 -0.91 -20.66 5.52
CA TRP A 259 -1.79 -21.57 6.26
C TRP A 259 -3.27 -21.31 5.95
N PHE A 260 -3.65 -20.04 5.78
CA PHE A 260 -5.01 -19.61 5.53
C PHE A 260 -5.38 -19.56 4.03
N SER A 261 -4.50 -19.94 3.11
CA SER A 261 -4.79 -19.97 1.66
C SER A 261 -5.63 -21.21 1.25
N ASP A 262 -6.49 -21.09 0.22
CA ASP A 262 -7.26 -22.22 -0.37
C ASP A 262 -6.50 -22.98 -1.46
N GLY A 263 -5.28 -22.58 -1.77
CA GLY A 263 -4.57 -23.02 -2.96
C GLY A 263 -4.34 -21.87 -3.92
N HIS A 264 -3.60 -22.15 -5.00
CA HIS A 264 -3.08 -21.08 -5.86
C HIS A 264 -4.09 -20.72 -6.95
N ARG A 265 -4.23 -19.42 -7.21
CA ARG A 265 -5.05 -18.93 -8.32
C ARG A 265 -4.51 -19.53 -9.63
N GLN A 266 -5.39 -20.14 -10.41
CA GLN A 266 -5.02 -20.61 -11.75
C GLN A 266 -4.87 -19.41 -12.69
N TRP A 267 -3.65 -19.15 -13.12
CA TRP A 267 -3.32 -18.06 -14.03
C TRP A 267 -3.78 -18.39 -15.46
N GLN A 268 -4.55 -17.47 -16.06
CA GLN A 268 -4.98 -17.56 -17.45
C GLN A 268 -3.95 -16.91 -18.37
N ASN A 269 -2.71 -17.40 -18.34
CA ASN A 269 -1.60 -16.85 -19.10
C ASN A 269 -1.49 -17.45 -20.52
N GLN A 270 -2.03 -18.65 -20.73
CA GLN A 270 -2.08 -19.27 -22.07
C GLN A 270 -3.14 -18.60 -22.93
N VAL A 271 -2.74 -18.12 -24.10
CA VAL A 271 -3.65 -17.55 -25.11
C VAL A 271 -4.13 -18.70 -25.98
N THR A 272 -5.31 -19.24 -25.67
CA THR A 272 -5.93 -20.33 -26.44
C THR A 272 -6.89 -19.81 -27.50
N HIS A 273 -7.46 -18.63 -27.29
CA HIS A 273 -8.39 -17.96 -28.18
C HIS A 273 -8.21 -16.45 -28.05
N VAL A 274 -8.23 -15.74 -29.17
CA VAL A 274 -8.28 -14.27 -29.23
C VAL A 274 -9.63 -13.89 -29.80
N ASP A 275 -10.38 -13.06 -29.08
CA ASP A 275 -11.66 -12.54 -29.55
C ASP A 275 -11.45 -11.65 -30.78
N ALA A 276 -12.28 -11.82 -31.82
CA ALA A 276 -12.16 -11.09 -33.08
C ALA A 276 -12.28 -9.56 -32.92
N GLY A 277 -12.85 -9.07 -31.80
CA GLY A 277 -12.88 -7.63 -31.50
C GLY A 277 -11.50 -7.00 -31.20
N TRP A 278 -10.44 -7.80 -31.08
CA TRP A 278 -9.06 -7.31 -30.88
C TRP A 278 -8.33 -6.97 -32.18
N ASP A 279 -8.81 -7.46 -33.33
CA ASP A 279 -8.28 -7.18 -34.67
C ASP A 279 -8.42 -5.68 -35.00
#